data_AF-A0A3N5Q7U1-F1
#
_entry.id   AF-A0A3N5Q7U1-F1
#
_cell.length_a   1.000
_cell.length_b   1.000
_cell.length_c   1.000
_cell.angle_alpha   90.00
_cell.angle_beta   90.00
_cell.angle_gamma   90.00
#
_symmetry.space_group_name_H-M   'P 1'
#
loop_
_entity.id
_entity.type
_entity.pdbx_description
1 polymer ?
#
loop_
_entity_poly.entity_id
_entity_poly.type
_entity_poly.pdbx_seq_one_letter_code
_entity_poly.pdbx_strand_id
1 'polypeptide(L)'
;MDKQQLYEDQLMQEIIDLALKEDHAHDDITTNSLLEYDNKVLADVIAKESGFISGVRPFIATFKTVDADVSVRVLKGDGCEVQKGDVALEIEGMESSILKAERTALNFLQRLSGIATLTRAFVAKLKPYHTTLLDTRKTTPGMR
;
A
#
# COMPACT_ATOMS: atom_id res chain seq x y z
N MET A 1 5.67 22.60 -3.38
CA MET A 1 4.88 21.55 -4.04
C MET A 1 4.19 22.16 -5.24
N ASP A 2 4.20 21.46 -6.38
CA ASP A 2 3.42 21.83 -7.56
C ASP A 2 1.91 21.67 -7.26
N LYS A 3 1.06 22.50 -7.87
CA LYS A 3 -0.41 22.47 -7.65
C LYS A 3 -1.01 21.11 -8.02
N GLN A 4 -0.46 20.45 -9.04
CA GLN A 4 -0.89 19.12 -9.47
C GLN A 4 -0.63 18.07 -8.39
N GLN A 5 0.57 18.08 -7.81
CA GLN A 5 0.93 17.14 -6.75
C GLN A 5 0.00 17.31 -5.54
N LEU A 6 -0.27 18.55 -5.12
CA LEU A 6 -1.17 18.81 -4.00
C LEU A 6 -2.58 18.25 -4.23
N TYR A 7 -3.09 18.34 -5.46
CA TYR A 7 -4.40 17.80 -5.81
C TYR A 7 -4.43 16.27 -5.80
N GLU A 8 -3.40 15.62 -6.31
CA GLU A 8 -3.25 14.15 -6.25
C GLU A 8 -3.16 13.65 -4.81
N ASP A 9 -2.46 14.39 -3.95
CA ASP A 9 -2.31 14.08 -2.53
C ASP A 9 -3.67 14.14 -1.82
N GLN A 10 -4.50 15.14 -2.15
CA GLN A 10 -5.85 15.28 -1.62
C GLN A 10 -6.76 14.11 -2.05
N LEU A 11 -6.77 13.78 -3.34
CA LEU A 11 -7.57 12.66 -3.85
C LEU A 11 -7.16 11.32 -3.24
N MET A 12 -5.85 11.09 -3.09
CA MET A 12 -5.34 9.90 -2.42
C MET A 12 -5.82 9.84 -0.97
N GLN A 13 -5.77 10.96 -0.25
CA GLN A 13 -6.25 11.02 1.13
C GLN A 13 -7.76 10.72 1.23
N GLU A 14 -8.58 11.28 0.35
CA GLU A 14 -10.03 10.99 0.32
C GLU A 14 -10.34 9.50 0.13
N ILE A 15 -9.58 8.82 -0.73
CA ILE A 15 -9.73 7.37 -0.98
C ILE A 15 -9.28 6.57 0.26
N ILE A 16 -8.19 6.98 0.90
CA ILE A 16 -7.69 6.32 2.13
C ILE A 16 -8.71 6.48 3.26
N ASP A 17 -9.25 7.68 3.48
CA ASP A 17 -10.24 7.94 4.51
C ASP A 17 -11.51 7.13 4.27
N LEU A 18 -11.95 7.01 3.01
CA LEU A 18 -13.09 6.18 2.64
C LEU A 18 -12.83 4.69 2.91
N ALA A 19 -11.65 4.19 2.56
CA ALA A 19 -11.27 2.79 2.77
C ALA A 19 -11.14 2.45 4.27
N LEU A 20 -10.52 3.32 5.07
CA LEU A 20 -10.43 3.14 6.52
C LEU A 20 -11.81 3.16 7.21
N LYS A 21 -12.72 3.99 6.68
CA LYS A 21 -14.11 4.04 7.14
C LYS A 21 -14.88 2.76 6.79
N GLU A 22 -14.67 2.21 5.59
CA GLU A 22 -15.26 0.92 5.18
C GLU A 22 -14.79 -0.23 6.08
N ASP A 23 -13.49 -0.28 6.38
CA ASP A 23 -12.85 -1.35 7.17
C ASP A 23 -13.18 -1.24 8.68
N HIS A 24 -13.96 -0.23 9.08
CA HIS A 24 -14.29 0.07 10.48
C HIS A 24 -13.05 0.15 11.39
N ALA A 25 -11.92 0.61 10.87
CA ALA A 25 -10.63 0.59 11.57
C ALA A 25 -10.63 1.33 12.93
N HIS A 26 -11.56 2.27 13.14
CA HIS A 26 -11.72 2.99 14.41
C HIS A 26 -12.55 2.23 15.46
N ASP A 27 -13.44 1.34 15.03
CA ASP A 27 -14.35 0.55 15.88
C ASP A 27 -13.95 -0.93 15.90
N ASP A 28 -12.66 -1.23 15.76
CA ASP A 28 -12.18 -2.62 15.81
C ASP A 28 -12.28 -3.18 17.24
N ILE A 29 -13.47 -3.70 17.56
CA ILE A 29 -13.81 -4.36 18.82
C ILE A 29 -12.84 -5.51 19.09
N THR A 30 -12.35 -6.18 18.05
CA THR A 30 -11.45 -7.33 18.16
C THR A 30 -10.09 -6.88 18.69
N THR A 31 -9.48 -5.87 18.05
CA THR A 31 -8.20 -5.30 18.50
C THR A 31 -8.35 -4.69 19.91
N ASN A 32 -9.42 -3.95 20.17
CA ASN A 32 -9.65 -3.33 21.47
C ASN A 32 -9.94 -4.35 22.61
N SER A 33 -10.44 -5.55 22.28
CA SER A 33 -10.75 -6.59 23.28
C SER A 33 -9.64 -7.61 23.50
N LEU A 34 -8.76 -7.79 22.51
CA LEU A 34 -7.67 -8.77 22.56
C LEU A 34 -6.36 -8.19 23.13
N LEU A 35 -6.15 -6.87 23.02
CA LEU A 35 -4.95 -6.24 23.53
C LEU A 35 -5.11 -5.88 25.00
N GLU A 36 -4.55 -6.73 25.89
CA GLU A 36 -4.42 -6.41 27.32
C GLU A 36 -3.39 -5.28 27.55
N TYR A 37 -2.42 -5.14 26.65
CA TYR A 37 -1.38 -4.11 26.65
C TYR A 37 -1.08 -3.66 25.22
N ASP A 38 -1.02 -2.35 24.97
CA ASP A 38 -0.62 -1.79 23.69
C ASP A 38 0.89 -1.52 23.69
N ASN A 39 1.64 -2.44 23.08
CA ASN A 39 3.10 -2.39 23.06
C ASN A 39 3.61 -1.80 21.75
N LYS A 40 4.79 -1.19 21.80
CA LYS A 40 5.51 -0.82 20.58
C LYS A 40 6.12 -2.07 19.95
N VAL A 41 5.79 -2.33 18.69
CA VAL A 41 6.23 -3.53 17.95
C VAL A 41 6.86 -3.17 16.61
N LEU A 42 7.60 -4.12 16.04
CA LEU A 42 8.13 -4.08 14.68
C LEU A 42 7.45 -5.19 13.86
N ALA A 43 6.94 -4.85 12.69
CA ALA A 43 6.25 -5.77 11.79
C ALA A 43 6.86 -5.76 10.38
N ASP A 44 7.01 -6.94 9.79
CA ASP A 44 7.58 -7.13 8.46
C ASP A 44 6.47 -7.33 7.41
N VAL A 45 6.56 -6.59 6.30
CA VAL A 45 5.70 -6.77 5.13
C VAL A 45 6.40 -7.70 4.14
N ILE A 46 5.95 -8.95 4.10
CA ILE A 46 6.57 -10.03 3.32
C ILE A 46 5.86 -10.23 1.99
N ALA A 47 6.63 -10.25 0.90
CA ALA A 47 6.13 -10.63 -0.42
C ALA A 47 5.79 -12.13 -0.46
N LYS A 48 4.52 -12.48 -0.67
CA LYS A 48 4.06 -13.88 -0.77
C LYS A 48 4.18 -14.47 -2.18
N GLU A 49 4.43 -13.62 -3.17
CA GLU A 49 4.60 -13.97 -4.59
C GLU A 49 5.68 -13.07 -5.20
N SER A 50 6.34 -13.55 -6.26
CA SER A 50 7.32 -12.76 -7.00
C SER A 50 6.62 -11.74 -7.90
N GLY A 51 7.18 -10.53 -7.99
CA GLY A 51 6.56 -9.45 -8.76
C GLY A 51 7.28 -8.12 -8.62
N PHE A 52 6.55 -7.03 -8.84
CA PHE A 52 7.06 -5.67 -8.75
C PHE A 52 6.23 -4.87 -7.75
N ILE A 53 6.91 -4.19 -6.82
CA ILE A 53 6.27 -3.33 -5.82
C ILE A 53 5.70 -2.09 -6.50
N SER A 54 4.48 -1.72 -6.10
CA SER A 54 3.85 -0.44 -6.43
C SER A 54 2.83 -0.11 -5.35
N GLY A 55 2.71 1.18 -4.99
CA GLY A 55 1.75 1.62 -3.98
C GLY A 55 2.35 1.84 -2.59
N VAL A 56 3.67 2.01 -2.47
CA VAL A 56 4.33 2.32 -1.18
C VAL A 56 3.77 3.61 -0.57
N ARG A 57 3.44 4.59 -1.40
CA ARG A 57 2.94 5.88 -0.95
C ARG A 57 1.57 5.81 -0.25
N PRO A 58 0.49 5.29 -0.87
CA PRO A 58 -0.78 5.12 -0.16
C PRO A 58 -0.65 4.18 1.03
N PHE A 59 0.21 3.15 0.97
CA PHE A 59 0.49 2.28 2.11
C PHE A 59 0.97 3.07 3.34
N ILE A 60 2.00 3.91 3.18
CA ILE A 60 2.53 4.75 4.28
C ILE A 60 1.47 5.74 4.76
N ALA A 61 0.74 6.37 3.83
CA ALA A 61 -0.30 7.33 4.17
C ALA A 61 -1.41 6.69 5.02
N THR A 62 -1.84 5.47 4.72
CA THR A 62 -2.83 4.73 5.54
C THR A 62 -2.37 4.58 6.99
N PHE A 63 -1.13 4.17 7.24
CA PHE A 63 -0.60 4.09 8.62
C PHE A 63 -0.57 5.45 9.30
N LYS A 64 -0.11 6.50 8.59
CA LYS A 64 -0.04 7.86 9.12
C LYS A 64 -1.40 8.47 9.41
N THR A 65 -2.45 8.07 8.70
CA THR A 65 -3.83 8.49 8.97
C THR A 65 -4.38 7.83 10.24
N VAL A 66 -4.03 6.58 10.50
CA VAL A 66 -4.44 5.87 11.74
C VAL A 66 -3.65 6.38 12.95
N ASP A 67 -2.33 6.54 12.80
CA ASP A 67 -1.43 6.98 13.86
C ASP A 67 -0.20 7.69 13.27
N ALA A 68 -0.05 8.97 13.62
CA ALA A 68 1.02 9.82 13.12
C ALA A 68 2.42 9.37 13.59
N ASP A 69 2.51 8.62 14.70
CA ASP A 69 3.77 8.15 15.28
C ASP A 69 4.28 6.84 14.67
N VAL A 70 3.45 6.13 13.88
CA VAL A 70 3.88 4.92 13.16
C VAL A 70 4.94 5.28 12.13
N SER A 71 6.07 4.57 12.14
CA SER A 71 7.13 4.73 11.15
C SER A 71 7.17 3.54 10.20
N VAL A 72 7.47 3.80 8.92
CA VAL A 72 7.58 2.76 7.90
C VAL A 72 8.93 2.88 7.21
N ARG A 73 9.74 1.83 7.26
CA ARG A 73 11.01 1.72 6.53
C ARG A 73 10.79 0.97 5.23
N VAL A 74 11.10 1.62 4.11
CA VAL A 74 10.97 1.03 2.77
C VAL A 74 12.27 0.32 2.39
N LEU A 75 12.24 -1.01 2.26
CA LEU A 75 13.37 -1.79 1.77
C LEU A 75 13.32 -2.00 0.26
N LYS A 76 12.10 -2.09 -0.28
CA LYS A 76 11.81 -2.25 -1.71
C LYS A 76 10.77 -1.21 -2.11
N GLY A 77 11.19 -0.20 -2.87
CA GLY A 77 10.34 0.88 -3.33
C GLY A 77 9.53 0.53 -4.57
N ASP A 78 8.68 1.46 -5.01
CA ASP A 78 7.92 1.32 -6.26
C ASP A 78 8.85 1.04 -7.45
N GLY A 79 8.51 0.03 -8.25
CA GLY A 79 9.29 -0.44 -9.38
C GLY A 79 10.37 -1.46 -9.05
N CYS A 80 10.66 -1.73 -7.77
CA CYS A 80 11.59 -2.80 -7.38
C CYS A 80 10.97 -4.19 -7.62
N GLU A 81 11.81 -5.12 -8.11
CA GLU A 81 11.47 -6.53 -8.17
C GLU A 81 11.61 -7.17 -6.77
N VAL A 82 10.67 -8.06 -6.45
CA VAL A 82 10.65 -8.87 -5.23
C VAL A 82 10.42 -10.33 -5.57
N GLN A 83 11.01 -11.21 -4.76
CA GLN A 83 10.77 -12.65 -4.78
C GLN A 83 9.92 -13.06 -3.58
N LYS A 84 9.26 -14.21 -3.68
CA LYS A 84 8.54 -14.81 -2.54
C LYS A 84 9.49 -14.96 -1.34
N GLY A 85 9.10 -14.38 -0.22
CA GLY A 85 9.87 -14.37 1.03
C GLY A 85 10.67 -13.08 1.27
N ASP A 86 10.80 -12.20 0.28
CA ASP A 86 11.45 -10.90 0.48
C ASP A 86 10.67 -10.03 1.46
N VAL A 87 11.38 -9.33 2.36
CA VAL A 87 10.80 -8.25 3.17
C VAL A 87 10.83 -6.97 2.34
N ALA A 88 9.66 -6.41 2.06
CA ALA A 88 9.51 -5.22 1.23
C ALA A 88 9.49 -3.92 2.05
N LEU A 89 8.82 -3.95 3.20
CA LEU A 89 8.72 -2.83 4.13
C LEU A 89 8.77 -3.34 5.58
N GLU A 90 9.19 -2.49 6.50
CA GLU A 90 9.08 -2.72 7.94
C GLU A 90 8.27 -1.59 8.57
N ILE A 91 7.43 -1.91 9.55
CA ILE A 91 6.56 -0.95 10.24
C ILE A 91 6.89 -0.99 11.74
N GLU A 92 7.12 0.16 12.34
CA GLU A 92 7.34 0.29 13.79
C GLU A 92 6.31 1.26 14.39
N GLY A 93 5.61 0.83 15.43
CA GLY A 93 4.53 1.61 16.04
C GLY A 93 3.80 0.83 17.12
N MET A 94 2.71 1.39 17.64
CA MET A 94 1.83 0.67 18.57
C MET A 94 1.16 -0.51 17.87
N GLU A 95 1.08 -1.64 18.56
CA GLU A 95 0.46 -2.87 18.05
C GLU A 95 -0.97 -2.60 17.59
N SER A 96 -1.74 -1.86 18.37
CA SER A 96 -3.12 -1.50 18.04
C SER A 96 -3.20 -0.67 16.73
N SER A 97 -2.31 0.30 16.56
CA SER A 97 -2.22 1.14 15.37
C SER A 97 -1.85 0.34 14.13
N ILE A 98 -0.90 -0.60 14.27
CA ILE A 98 -0.45 -1.44 13.16
C ILE A 98 -1.58 -2.35 12.70
N LEU A 99 -2.27 -3.04 13.62
CA LEU A 99 -3.35 -3.97 13.30
C LEU A 99 -4.55 -3.26 12.64
N LYS A 100 -4.93 -2.08 13.15
CA LYS A 100 -6.04 -1.29 12.60
C LYS A 100 -5.81 -0.84 11.15
N ALA A 101 -4.56 -0.55 10.77
CA ALA A 101 -4.25 -0.05 9.44
C ALA A 101 -3.87 -1.16 8.44
N GLU A 102 -3.49 -2.34 8.94
CA GLU A 102 -2.85 -3.42 8.16
C GLU A 102 -3.64 -3.78 6.89
N ARG A 103 -4.92 -4.15 7.05
CA ARG A 103 -5.74 -4.68 5.96
C ARG A 103 -5.93 -3.64 4.86
N THR A 104 -6.33 -2.44 5.24
CA THR A 104 -6.52 -1.33 4.31
C THR A 104 -5.21 -0.98 3.58
N ALA A 105 -4.08 -0.88 4.29
CA ALA A 105 -2.79 -0.57 3.69
C ALA A 105 -2.34 -1.67 2.71
N LEU A 106 -2.44 -2.94 3.10
CA LEU A 106 -2.09 -4.08 2.25
C LEU A 106 -2.98 -4.16 1.01
N ASN A 107 -4.27 -3.82 1.10
CA ASN A 107 -5.17 -3.83 -0.05
C ASN A 107 -4.69 -2.87 -1.15
N PHE A 108 -4.20 -1.67 -0.80
CA PHE A 108 -3.58 -0.76 -1.76
C PHE A 108 -2.31 -1.33 -2.37
N LEU A 109 -1.36 -1.76 -1.53
CA LEU A 109 -0.05 -2.26 -1.96
C LEU A 109 -0.19 -3.48 -2.88
N GLN A 110 -1.02 -4.46 -2.51
CA GLN A 110 -1.23 -5.69 -3.28
C GLN A 110 -1.87 -5.40 -4.63
N ARG A 111 -2.91 -4.57 -4.65
CA ARG A 111 -3.63 -4.22 -5.87
C ARG A 111 -2.71 -3.51 -6.87
N LEU A 112 -1.99 -2.49 -6.42
CA LEU A 112 -1.11 -1.68 -7.26
C LEU A 112 0.10 -2.50 -7.72
N SER A 113 0.68 -3.32 -6.85
CA SER A 113 1.76 -4.25 -7.20
C SER A 113 1.32 -5.30 -8.23
N GLY A 114 0.08 -5.79 -8.13
CA GLY A 114 -0.50 -6.69 -9.14
C GLY A 114 -0.60 -6.05 -10.52
N ILE A 115 -1.07 -4.80 -10.59
CA ILE A 115 -1.12 -4.03 -11.85
C ILE A 115 0.29 -3.81 -12.42
N ALA A 116 1.25 -3.40 -11.59
CA ALA A 116 2.64 -3.17 -12.00
C ALA A 116 3.31 -4.46 -12.51
N THR A 117 3.10 -5.58 -11.82
CA THR A 117 3.63 -6.89 -12.19
C THR A 117 3.07 -7.35 -13.54
N LEU A 118 1.76 -7.25 -13.74
CA LEU A 118 1.12 -7.61 -15.00
C LEU A 118 1.60 -6.70 -16.15
N THR A 119 1.71 -5.41 -15.88
CA THR A 119 2.22 -4.41 -16.84
C THR A 119 3.65 -4.76 -17.28
N ARG A 120 4.51 -5.12 -16.32
CA ARG A 120 5.89 -5.54 -16.63
C ARG A 120 5.94 -6.79 -17.50
N ALA A 121 5.03 -7.74 -17.28
CA ALA A 121 4.94 -8.95 -18.10
C ALA A 121 4.57 -8.62 -19.57
N PHE A 122 3.67 -7.65 -19.81
CA PHE A 122 3.38 -7.18 -21.16
C PHE A 122 4.55 -6.42 -21.78
N VAL A 123 5.16 -5.48 -21.06
CA VAL A 123 6.33 -4.73 -21.52
C VAL A 123 7.49 -5.66 -21.87
N ALA A 124 7.71 -6.73 -21.09
CA ALA A 124 8.74 -7.73 -21.38
C ALA A 124 8.51 -8.43 -22.73
N LYS A 125 7.26 -8.75 -23.07
CA LYS A 125 6.90 -9.35 -24.37
C LYS A 125 7.07 -8.37 -25.54
N LEU A 126 6.96 -7.06 -25.28
CA LEU A 126 7.12 -6.03 -26.29
C LEU A 126 8.58 -5.62 -26.56
N LYS A 127 9.56 -6.07 -25.75
CA LYS A 127 10.98 -5.71 -25.87
C LYS A 127 11.57 -5.79 -27.29
N PRO A 128 11.24 -6.78 -28.14
CA PRO A 128 11.78 -6.86 -29.50
C PRO A 128 11.21 -5.80 -30.47
N TYR A 129 10.15 -5.09 -30.07
CA TYR A 129 9.41 -4.17 -30.92
C TYR A 129 9.60 -2.72 -30.46
N HIS A 130 9.46 -1.78 -31.39
CA HIS A 130 9.44 -0.35 -31.08
C HIS A 130 8.01 0.10 -30.72
N THR A 131 7.43 -0.50 -29.68
CA THR A 131 6.02 -0.29 -29.30
C THR A 131 5.88 0.02 -27.82
N THR A 132 5.14 1.08 -27.51
CA THR A 132 4.80 1.49 -26.14
C THR A 132 3.45 0.92 -25.74
N LEU A 133 3.39 0.29 -24.56
CA LEU A 133 2.14 -0.13 -23.95
C LEU A 133 1.44 1.08 -23.32
N LEU A 134 0.15 1.26 -23.61
CA LEU A 134 -0.69 2.30 -23.02
C LEU A 134 -1.81 1.69 -22.18
N ASP A 135 -2.25 2.43 -21.18
CA ASP A 135 -3.43 2.11 -20.38
C ASP A 135 -4.72 2.58 -21.07
N THR A 136 -5.86 2.47 -20.37
CA THR A 136 -7.16 2.88 -20.92
C THR A 136 -8.03 3.54 -19.85
N ARG A 137 -9.20 4.06 -20.23
CA ARG A 137 -10.22 4.51 -19.26
C ARG A 137 -11.06 3.37 -18.66
N LYS A 138 -10.71 2.10 -18.91
CA LYS A 138 -11.37 0.93 -18.30
C LYS A 138 -10.70 0.62 -16.96
N THR A 139 -10.81 1.57 -16.04
CA THR A 139 -10.25 1.47 -14.69
C THR A 139 -11.35 1.11 -13.69
N THR A 140 -10.96 0.65 -12.51
CA THR A 140 -11.92 0.53 -11.42
C THR A 140 -12.38 1.94 -11.00
N PRO A 141 -13.68 2.15 -10.77
CA PRO A 141 -14.19 3.43 -10.31
C PRO A 141 -13.44 3.93 -9.06
N GLY A 142 -13.11 5.23 -9.04
CA GLY A 142 -12.42 5.88 -7.92
C GLY A 142 -10.92 5.56 -7.78
N MET A 143 -10.36 4.70 -8.63
CA MET A 143 -8.96 4.24 -8.55
C MET A 143 -8.22 4.47 -9.88
N ARG A 144 -8.44 5.63 -10.49
CA ARG A 144 -7.79 6.02 -11.75
C ARG A 144 -6.45 6.69 -11.45
#